data_AF-L7L9N5-F1
#
_entry.id   AF-L7L9N5-F1
#
_cell.length_a   1.000
_cell.length_b   1.000
_cell.length_c   1.000
_cell.angle_alpha   90.00
_cell.angle_beta   90.00
_cell.angle_gamma   90.00
#
_symmetry.space_group_name_H-M   'P 1'
#
loop_
_entity.id
_entity.type
_entity.pdbx_description
1 polymer ?
#
loop_
_entity_poly.entity_id
_entity_poly.type
_entity_poly.pdbx_seq_one_letter_code
_entity_poly.pdbx_strand_id
1 'polypeptide(L)'
;MIVDDRFSGVAATREEMAAGLTASFPMYRKLGLGSVGYEVEEIRWLTDRLVQVAVHWLFYDDTGAPLPDSTGHYVLRDSPEGLQACVCIQVDDAQKLTALARERGVDPKLLD
;
A
#
# COMPACT_ATOMS: atom_id res chain seq x y z
N MET A 1 4.77 -6.30 -8.54
CA MET A 1 5.99 -6.28 -7.71
C MET A 1 5.74 -5.37 -6.50
N ILE A 2 6.01 -5.82 -5.27
CA ILE A 2 6.04 -4.96 -4.06
C ILE A 2 7.50 -4.78 -3.68
N VAL A 3 7.94 -3.54 -3.52
CA VAL A 3 9.31 -3.19 -3.12
C VAL A 3 9.26 -2.22 -1.95
N ASP A 4 10.07 -2.47 -0.94
CA ASP A 4 10.40 -1.50 0.10
C ASP A 4 11.90 -1.64 0.43
N ASP A 5 12.38 -0.90 1.44
CA ASP A 5 13.80 -0.93 1.83
C ASP A 5 14.27 -2.30 2.37
N ARG A 6 13.35 -3.22 2.68
CA ARG A 6 13.60 -4.52 3.32
C ARG A 6 13.20 -5.71 2.44
N PHE A 7 12.33 -5.52 1.45
CA PHE A 7 11.76 -6.59 0.63
C PHE A 7 11.61 -6.20 -0.85
N SER A 8 11.79 -7.17 -1.74
CA SER A 8 11.38 -7.07 -3.14
C SER A 8 10.72 -8.39 -3.58
N GLY A 9 9.44 -8.35 -3.97
CA GLY A 9 8.69 -9.51 -4.43
C GLY A 9 7.98 -9.25 -5.75
N VAL A 10 8.03 -10.19 -6.69
CA VAL A 10 7.35 -10.09 -7.99
C VAL A 10 6.02 -10.84 -7.93
N ALA A 11 4.91 -10.10 -8.01
CA ALA A 11 3.63 -10.67 -8.45
C ALA A 11 3.62 -10.63 -9.97
N ALA A 12 3.54 -11.80 -10.61
CA ALA A 12 3.52 -11.98 -12.05
C ALA A 12 2.12 -11.72 -12.63
N THR A 13 1.07 -11.83 -11.81
CA THR A 13 -0.34 -11.64 -12.23
C THR A 13 -1.08 -10.62 -11.39
N ARG A 14 -2.23 -10.17 -11.91
CA ARG A 14 -3.16 -9.28 -11.19
C ARG A 14 -3.71 -9.98 -9.95
N GLU A 15 -4.01 -11.27 -10.07
CA GLU A 15 -4.53 -12.12 -8.99
C GLU A 15 -3.50 -12.26 -7.86
N GLU A 16 -2.23 -12.49 -8.20
CA GLU A 16 -1.14 -12.55 -7.21
C GLU A 16 -0.95 -11.21 -6.50
N MET A 17 -1.09 -10.09 -7.21
CA MET A 17 -1.06 -8.77 -6.60
C MET A 17 -2.24 -8.53 -5.66
N ALA A 18 -3.45 -8.88 -6.10
CA ALA A 18 -4.66 -8.78 -5.28
C ALA A 18 -4.59 -9.67 -4.04
N ALA A 19 -4.05 -10.88 -4.17
CA ALA A 19 -3.83 -11.80 -3.05
C ALA A 19 -2.80 -11.25 -2.06
N GLY A 20 -1.69 -10.70 -2.54
CA GLY A 20 -0.67 -10.08 -1.68
C GLY A 20 -1.21 -8.90 -0.88
N LEU A 21 -1.99 -8.02 -1.51
CA LEU A 21 -2.67 -6.92 -0.83
C LEU A 21 -3.73 -7.44 0.15
N THR A 22 -4.52 -8.44 -0.23
CA THR A 22 -5.55 -9.04 0.64
C THR A 22 -4.94 -9.72 1.86
N ALA A 23 -3.74 -10.29 1.76
CA ALA A 23 -3.06 -10.93 2.87
C ALA A 23 -2.65 -9.94 3.97
N SER A 24 -2.40 -8.66 3.63
CA SER A 24 -2.09 -7.62 4.62
C SER A 24 -3.35 -7.00 5.27
N PHE A 25 -4.53 -7.09 4.65
CA PHE A 25 -5.79 -6.53 5.19
C PHE A 25 -6.15 -6.96 6.64
N PRO A 26 -6.03 -8.23 7.04
CA PRO A 26 -6.32 -8.66 8.41
C PRO A 26 -5.47 -7.94 9.47
N MET A 27 -4.25 -7.56 9.13
CA MET A 27 -3.36 -6.81 10.01
C MET A 27 -3.88 -5.38 10.22
N TYR A 28 -4.17 -4.66 9.14
CA TYR A 28 -4.74 -3.31 9.22
C TYR A 28 -6.03 -3.28 10.05
N ARG A 29 -6.89 -4.29 9.91
CA ARG A 29 -8.10 -4.40 10.75
C ARG A 29 -7.80 -4.63 12.23
N LYS A 30 -6.77 -5.42 12.58
CA LYS A 30 -6.33 -5.58 13.99
C LYS A 30 -5.82 -4.28 14.59
N LEU A 31 -5.28 -3.38 13.76
CA LEU A 31 -4.81 -2.05 14.15
C LEU A 31 -5.94 -1.00 14.20
N GLY A 32 -7.18 -1.42 13.94
CA GLY A 32 -8.37 -0.58 14.04
C GLY A 32 -8.76 0.12 12.75
N LEU A 33 -8.23 -0.29 11.59
CA LEU A 33 -8.63 0.29 10.30
C LEU A 33 -10.13 0.05 10.02
N GLY A 34 -10.86 1.15 9.86
CA GLY A 34 -12.27 1.18 9.46
C GLY A 34 -12.46 1.59 8.00
N SER A 35 -11.69 2.55 7.49
CA SER A 35 -11.78 2.97 6.08
C SER A 35 -10.46 3.52 5.52
N VAL A 36 -10.38 3.57 4.19
CA VAL A 36 -9.20 4.03 3.44
C VAL A 36 -9.63 5.10 2.44
N GLY A 37 -8.93 6.22 2.42
CA GLY A 37 -8.95 7.24 1.38
C GLY A 37 -7.59 7.34 0.70
N TYR A 38 -7.53 8.13 -0.37
CA TYR A 38 -6.26 8.40 -1.05
C TYR A 38 -6.28 9.77 -1.72
N GLU A 39 -5.10 10.35 -1.87
CA GLU A 39 -4.83 11.52 -2.69
C GLU A 39 -3.71 11.19 -3.69
N VAL A 40 -3.83 11.68 -4.91
CA VAL A 40 -2.78 11.53 -5.93
C VAL A 40 -1.91 12.77 -5.88
N GLU A 41 -0.66 12.60 -5.45
CA GLU A 41 0.30 13.71 -5.30
C GLU A 41 1.02 14.02 -6.62
N GLU A 42 1.37 12.99 -7.39
CA GLU A 42 2.09 13.14 -8.66
C GLU A 42 1.63 12.08 -9.67
N ILE A 43 1.52 12.50 -10.94
CA ILE A 43 1.40 11.60 -12.07
C ILE A 43 2.53 11.95 -13.06
N ARG A 44 3.40 10.98 -13.33
CA ARG A 44 4.55 11.13 -14.22
C ARG A 44 4.54 10.04 -15.28
N TRP A 45 4.32 10.44 -16.53
CA TRP A 45 4.45 9.52 -17.66
C TRP A 45 5.93 9.14 -17.87
N LEU A 46 6.19 7.85 -17.94
CA LEU A 46 7.52 7.29 -18.23
C LEU A 46 7.65 6.94 -19.72
N THR A 47 6.55 6.46 -20.31
CA THR A 47 6.38 6.19 -21.74
C THR A 47 4.91 6.39 -22.11
N ASP A 48 4.52 6.18 -23.37
CA ASP A 48 3.12 6.25 -23.82
C ASP A 48 2.18 5.25 -23.12
N ARG A 49 2.72 4.23 -22.45
CA ARG A 49 1.93 3.18 -21.77
C ARG A 49 2.31 2.96 -20.32
N LEU A 50 3.31 3.65 -19.80
CA LEU A 50 3.77 3.50 -18.42
C LEU A 50 3.69 4.84 -17.72
N VAL A 51 3.07 4.83 -16.54
CA VAL A 51 2.92 6.00 -15.69
C VAL A 51 3.33 5.66 -14.27
N GLN A 52 4.17 6.51 -13.69
CA GLN A 52 4.44 6.51 -12.26
C GLN A 52 3.39 7.39 -11.57
N VAL A 53 2.80 6.90 -10.49
CA VAL A 53 1.84 7.65 -9.66
C VAL A 53 2.34 7.65 -8.22
N ALA A 54 2.45 8.83 -7.62
CA ALA A 54 2.63 8.97 -6.18
C ALA A 54 1.27 9.12 -5.51
N VAL A 55 1.01 8.30 -4.50
CA VAL A 55 -0.26 8.24 -3.78
C VAL A 55 0.00 8.44 -2.29
N HIS A 56 -0.73 9.37 -1.71
CA HIS A 56 -0.85 9.55 -0.28
C HIS A 56 -2.06 8.77 0.22
N TRP A 57 -1.84 7.74 1.01
CA TRP A 57 -2.90 6.92 1.60
C TRP A 57 -3.34 7.51 2.93
N LEU A 58 -4.65 7.71 3.05
CA LEU A 58 -5.30 8.22 4.25
C LEU A 58 -6.04 7.07 4.92
N PHE A 59 -5.68 6.78 6.17
CA PHE A 59 -6.28 5.69 6.92
C PHE A 59 -7.13 6.24 8.06
N TYR A 60 -8.30 5.66 8.29
CA TYR A 60 -9.21 6.06 9.35
C TYR A 60 -9.67 4.85 10.15
N ASP A 61 -9.88 5.03 11.44
CA ASP A 61 -10.47 4.01 12.29
C ASP A 61 -12.00 3.92 12.12
N ASP A 62 -12.62 2.98 12.84
CA ASP A 62 -14.08 2.76 12.79
C ASP A 62 -14.91 3.98 13.26
N THR A 63 -14.29 4.95 13.94
CA THR A 63 -14.94 6.20 14.36
C THR A 63 -14.72 7.34 13.37
N GLY A 64 -13.92 7.11 12.33
CA GLY A 64 -13.48 8.13 11.37
C GLY A 64 -12.29 8.97 11.86
N ALA A 65 -11.66 8.59 12.98
CA ALA A 65 -10.45 9.27 13.44
C ALA A 65 -9.25 8.88 12.56
N PRO A 66 -8.33 9.81 12.26
CA PRO A 66 -7.17 9.51 11.43
C PRO A 66 -6.24 8.51 12.13
N LEU A 67 -5.81 7.52 11.37
CA LEU A 67 -4.67 6.65 11.66
C LEU A 67 -3.44 7.20 10.92
N PRO A 68 -2.22 6.76 11.26
CA PRO A 68 -1.01 7.11 10.51
C PRO A 68 -1.19 6.85 9.02
N ASP A 69 -0.96 7.87 8.19
CA ASP A 69 -1.01 7.83 6.73
C ASP A 69 0.17 7.04 6.13
N SER A 70 0.22 6.87 4.80
CA SER A 70 1.39 6.29 4.13
C SER A 70 1.60 6.81 2.72
N THR A 71 2.85 6.85 2.27
CA THR A 71 3.21 7.18 0.89
C THR A 71 3.52 5.91 0.09
N GLY A 72 2.87 5.79 -1.08
CA GLY A 72 3.11 4.72 -2.03
C GLY A 72 3.42 5.25 -3.44
N HIS A 73 4.43 4.69 -4.10
CA HIS A 73 4.66 4.92 -5.53
C HIS A 73 4.25 3.70 -6.34
N TYR A 74 3.50 3.93 -7.40
CA TYR A 74 3.04 2.90 -8.30
C TYR A 74 3.62 3.11 -9.68
N VAL A 75 4.04 2.04 -10.34
CA VAL A 75 4.20 2.05 -11.80
C VAL A 75 3.01 1.29 -12.37
N LEU A 76 2.17 2.01 -13.10
CA LEU A 76 1.01 1.47 -13.78
C LEU A 76 1.32 1.33 -15.28
N ARG A 77 0.79 0.28 -15.89
CA ARG A 77 0.84 0.03 -17.31
C ARG A 77 -0.56 0.05 -17.91
N ASP A 78 -0.74 0.83 -18.95
CA ASP A 78 -1.92 0.71 -19.81
C ASP A 78 -1.83 -0.58 -20.64
N SER A 79 -2.84 -1.44 -20.50
CA SER A 79 -2.91 -2.75 -21.13
C SER A 79 -4.28 -2.96 -21.78
N PRO A 80 -4.42 -3.91 -22.72
CA PRO A 80 -5.72 -4.21 -23.33
C PRO A 80 -6.82 -4.58 -22.32
N GLU A 81 -6.44 -5.06 -21.14
CA GLU A 81 -7.36 -5.43 -20.04
C GLU A 81 -7.61 -4.29 -19.05
N GLY A 82 -7.04 -3.10 -19.31
CA GLY A 82 -7.09 -1.92 -18.45
C GLY A 82 -5.76 -1.64 -17.74
N LEU A 83 -5.80 -0.71 -16.78
CA LEU A 83 -4.62 -0.30 -16.00
C LEU A 83 -4.17 -1.43 -15.09
N GLN A 84 -2.89 -1.79 -15.21
CA GLN A 84 -2.24 -2.81 -14.39
C GLN A 84 -1.17 -2.18 -13.50
N ALA A 85 -1.23 -2.41 -12.19
CA ALA A 85 -0.13 -2.09 -11.30
C ALA A 85 1.03 -3.09 -11.51
N CYS A 86 2.15 -2.61 -12.03
CA CYS A 86 3.35 -3.40 -12.24
C CYS A 86 4.25 -3.38 -11.00
N VAL A 87 4.36 -2.22 -10.36
CA VAL A 87 5.18 -1.99 -9.17
C VAL A 87 4.36 -1.21 -8.15
N CYS A 88 4.47 -1.60 -6.88
CA CYS A 88 4.06 -0.85 -5.70
C CYS A 88 5.30 -0.69 -4.83
N ILE A 89 5.68 0.54 -4.55
CA ILE A 89 6.79 0.89 -3.67
C ILE A 89 6.21 1.56 -2.44
N GLN A 90 6.34 0.93 -1.29
CA GLN A 90 5.90 1.52 -0.02
C GLN A 90 7.08 2.23 0.61
N VAL A 91 6.90 3.51 0.95
CA VAL A 91 7.99 4.36 1.44
C VAL A 91 8.12 4.27 2.96
N ASP A 92 6.99 4.32 3.66
CA ASP A 92 6.95 4.51 5.12
C ASP A 92 5.94 3.60 5.84
N ASP A 93 5.17 2.80 5.09
CA ASP A 93 4.10 1.91 5.60
C ASP A 93 4.60 1.06 6.78
N ALA A 94 5.62 0.23 6.54
CA ALA A 94 6.13 -0.71 7.53
C ALA A 94 6.60 -0.04 8.83
N GLN A 95 7.24 1.13 8.73
CA GLN A 95 7.69 1.89 9.89
C GLN A 95 6.48 2.42 10.68
N LYS A 96 5.51 3.02 10.00
CA LYS A 96 4.35 3.65 10.62
C LYS A 96 3.40 2.62 11.24
N LEU A 97 3.17 1.49 10.57
CA LEU A 97 2.39 0.39 11.14
C LEU A 97 3.07 -0.25 12.34
N THR A 98 4.40 -0.41 12.33
CA THR A 98 5.13 -0.90 13.49
C THR A 98 4.96 0.04 14.69
N ALA A 99 4.99 1.37 14.46
CA ALA A 99 4.76 2.36 15.51
C ALA A 99 3.32 2.28 16.06
N LEU A 100 2.33 2.21 15.16
CA LEU A 100 0.92 2.06 15.53
C LEU A 100 0.66 0.78 16.32
N ALA A 101 1.25 -0.34 15.92
CA ALA A 101 1.13 -1.61 16.63
C ALA A 101 1.63 -1.49 18.07
N ARG A 102 2.79 -0.86 18.27
CA ARG A 102 3.35 -0.62 19.62
C ARG A 102 2.45 0.27 20.47
N GLU A 103 1.91 1.34 19.90
CA GLU A 103 0.97 2.24 20.59
C GLU A 103 -0.29 1.50 21.04
N ARG A 104 -0.81 0.60 20.19
CA ARG A 104 -2.02 -0.18 20.45
C ARG A 104 -1.77 -1.45 21.26
N GLY A 105 -0.53 -1.72 21.68
CA GLY A 105 -0.14 -2.92 22.44
C GLY A 105 -0.22 -4.22 21.62
N VAL A 106 -0.16 -4.13 20.29
CA VAL A 106 -0.11 -5.27 19.37
C VAL A 106 1.35 -5.65 19.14
N ASP A 107 1.68 -6.95 19.20
CA ASP A 107 3.04 -7.43 18.94
C ASP A 107 3.42 -7.16 17.48
N PRO A 108 4.47 -6.35 17.21
CA PRO A 108 4.90 -6.05 15.86
C PRO A 108 5.47 -7.27 15.11
N LYS A 109 5.81 -8.38 15.80
CA LYS A 109 6.18 -9.64 15.14
C LYS A 109 5.01 -10.35 14.45
N LEU A 110 3.78 -9.87 14.66
CA LEU A 110 2.60 -10.29 13.90
C LEU A 110 2.43 -9.49 12.60
N LEU A 111 3.36 -8.58 12.28
CA LEU A 111 3.40 -7.77 11.06
C LEU A 111 4.32 -8.37 9.97
N ASP A 112 5.13 -9.39 10.31
CA ASP A 112 6.06 -10.10 9.41
C ASP A 112 5.44 -11.40 8.84
#